data_AF-E2BAY1-F1
#
_entry.id   AF-E2BAY1-F1
#
_cell.length_a   1.000
_cell.length_b   1.000
_cell.length_c   1.000
_cell.angle_alpha   90.00
_cell.angle_beta   90.00
_cell.angle_gamma   90.00
#
_symmetry.space_group_name_H-M   'P 1'
#
loop_
_entity.id
_entity.type
_entity.pdbx_description
1 polymer ?
#
loop_
_entity_poly.entity_id
_entity_poly.type
_entity_poly.pdbx_seq_one_letter_code
_entity_poly.pdbx_strand_id
1 'polypeptide(L)'
;MIENDWVKPKMKEEQDVMLRRARIIRVITICGFFTGILTIIITFGFPCFGLMLRQVTNLTDSGKPLLIPSYYFHDVSKSPQFELTLLAQGISMIACGCSHIGVDHLLGLLVLHVCGQLENLHLRLSRLEKYSDFNAALEYNVQDHVRLIRYAK
;
A
#
# COMPACT_ATOMS: atom_id res chain seq x y z
N MET A 1 5.33 -16.89 -6.01
CA MET A 1 6.12 -16.97 -4.76
C MET A 1 5.20 -17.15 -3.55
N ILE A 2 4.39 -16.14 -3.23
CA ILE A 2 3.51 -16.16 -2.05
C ILE A 2 2.56 -17.35 -2.04
N GLU A 3 1.89 -17.63 -3.16
CA GLU A 3 0.99 -18.79 -3.31
C GLU A 3 1.72 -20.12 -3.06
N ASN A 4 2.84 -20.34 -3.74
CA ASN A 4 3.66 -21.55 -3.54
C ASN A 4 4.09 -21.70 -2.08
N ASP A 5 4.47 -20.61 -1.42
CA ASP A 5 4.83 -20.64 0.00
C ASP A 5 3.61 -20.89 0.90
N TRP A 6 2.40 -20.54 0.45
CA TRP A 6 1.15 -20.79 1.17
C TRP A 6 0.73 -22.26 1.13
N VAL A 7 0.88 -22.92 -0.02
CA VAL A 7 0.42 -24.31 -0.24
C VAL A 7 1.38 -25.36 0.33
N LYS A 8 2.66 -25.04 0.50
CA LYS A 8 3.66 -25.98 1.06
C LYS A 8 3.24 -26.52 2.44
N PRO A 9 3.47 -27.81 2.73
CA PRO A 9 3.38 -28.34 4.08
C PRO A 9 4.29 -27.56 5.02
N LYS A 10 3.77 -27.17 6.18
CA LYS A 10 4.49 -26.35 7.16
C LYS A 10 4.02 -26.64 8.58
N MET A 11 4.87 -26.31 9.57
CA MET A 11 4.51 -26.45 10.98
C MET A 11 3.46 -25.41 11.38
N LYS A 12 2.72 -25.68 12.45
CA LYS A 12 1.71 -24.74 12.97
C LYS A 12 2.29 -23.35 13.25
N GLU A 13 3.50 -23.30 13.80
CA GLU A 13 4.17 -22.03 14.12
C GLU A 13 4.54 -21.24 12.86
N GLU A 14 4.98 -21.93 11.79
CA GLU A 14 5.25 -21.28 10.50
C GLU A 14 3.97 -20.71 9.88
N GLN A 15 2.84 -21.42 10.04
CA GLN A 15 1.53 -20.96 9.63
C GLN A 15 1.08 -19.73 10.43
N ASP A 16 1.30 -19.73 11.74
CA ASP A 16 0.96 -18.60 12.63
C ASP A 16 1.75 -17.34 12.28
N VAL A 17 3.05 -17.48 11.98
CA VAL A 17 3.88 -16.37 11.48
C VAL A 17 3.28 -15.78 10.20
N MET A 18 2.96 -16.63 9.22
CA MET A 18 2.38 -16.18 7.95
C MET A 18 1.01 -15.50 8.15
N LEU A 19 0.14 -16.04 9.01
CA LEU A 19 -1.16 -15.44 9.35
C LEU A 19 -1.00 -14.10 10.08
N ARG A 20 -0.02 -13.98 10.98
CA ARG A 20 0.29 -12.72 11.67
C ARG A 20 0.71 -11.64 10.68
N ARG A 21 1.62 -11.95 9.75
CA ARG A 21 2.06 -11.01 8.69
C ARG A 21 0.89 -10.62 7.79
N ALA A 22 0.05 -11.58 7.40
CA ALA A 22 -1.17 -11.34 6.62
C ALA A 22 -2.19 -10.44 7.34
N ARG A 23 -2.32 -10.56 8.66
CA ARG A 23 -3.18 -9.67 9.46
C ARG A 23 -2.63 -8.25 9.52
N ILE A 24 -1.33 -8.10 9.71
CA ILE A 24 -0.67 -6.77 9.75
C ILE A 24 -0.89 -6.03 8.43
N ILE A 25 -0.65 -6.68 7.29
CA ILE A 25 -0.85 -6.02 5.98
C ILE A 25 -2.32 -5.65 5.76
N ARG A 26 -3.28 -6.48 6.18
CA ARG A 26 -4.71 -6.14 6.12
C ARG A 26 -5.04 -4.89 6.93
N VAL A 27 -4.51 -4.76 8.14
CA VAL A 27 -4.71 -3.57 8.97
C VAL A 27 -4.11 -2.33 8.31
N ILE A 28 -2.87 -2.41 7.83
CA ILE A 28 -2.21 -1.30 7.11
C ILE A 28 -3.06 -0.85 5.91
N THR A 29 -3.60 -1.81 5.17
CA THR A 29 -4.45 -1.56 3.99
C THR A 29 -5.74 -0.85 4.36
N ILE A 30 -6.43 -1.32 5.41
CA ILE A 30 -7.66 -0.70 5.91
C ILE A 30 -7.38 0.73 6.38
N CYS A 31 -6.29 0.94 7.11
CA CYS A 31 -5.86 2.28 7.53
C CYS A 31 -5.58 3.19 6.32
N GLY A 32 -4.89 2.69 5.29
CA GLY A 32 -4.61 3.43 4.06
C GLY A 32 -5.87 3.82 3.28
N PHE A 33 -6.86 2.93 3.19
CA PHE A 33 -8.16 3.27 2.60
C PHE A 33 -8.91 4.30 3.44
N PHE A 34 -8.90 4.15 4.76
CA PHE A 34 -9.56 5.10 5.66
C PHE A 34 -8.95 6.50 5.55
N THR A 35 -7.62 6.63 5.54
CA THR A 35 -6.95 7.92 5.36
C THR A 35 -7.23 8.50 3.97
N GLY A 36 -7.23 7.68 2.92
CA GLY A 36 -7.58 8.12 1.56
C GLY A 36 -9.01 8.69 1.46
N ILE A 37 -9.99 8.01 2.05
CA ILE A 37 -11.38 8.50 2.10
C ILE A 37 -11.46 9.81 2.87
N LEU A 38 -10.79 9.91 4.03
CA LEU A 38 -10.76 11.13 4.82
C LEU A 38 -10.15 12.30 4.04
N THR A 39 -9.07 12.07 3.29
CA THR A 39 -8.46 13.08 2.41
C THR A 39 -9.46 13.58 1.37
N ILE A 40 -10.19 12.68 0.70
CA ILE A 40 -11.20 13.06 -0.30
C ILE A 40 -12.32 13.90 0.35
N ILE A 41 -12.82 13.49 1.52
CA ILE A 41 -13.85 14.23 2.26
C ILE A 41 -13.36 15.61 2.68
N ILE A 42 -12.13 15.74 3.15
CA ILE A 42 -11.56 17.03 3.53
C ILE A 42 -11.38 17.92 2.31
N THR A 43 -10.84 17.40 1.20
CA THR A 43 -10.57 18.21 0.01
C THR A 43 -11.84 18.62 -0.72
N PHE A 44 -12.82 17.74 -0.89
CA PHE A 44 -14.04 18.05 -1.65
C PHE A 44 -15.23 18.42 -0.75
N GLY A 45 -15.32 17.88 0.46
CA GLY A 45 -16.43 18.13 1.37
C GLY A 45 -16.34 19.46 2.10
N PHE A 46 -15.20 19.82 2.69
CA PHE A 46 -15.08 21.06 3.48
C PHE A 46 -15.38 22.32 2.66
N PRO A 47 -14.92 22.44 1.40
CA PRO A 47 -15.24 23.59 0.56
C PRO A 47 -16.74 23.72 0.24
N CYS A 48 -17.51 22.63 0.21
CA CYS A 48 -18.98 22.69 0.09
C CYS A 48 -19.65 23.35 1.31
N PHE A 49 -19.00 23.35 2.47
CA PHE A 49 -19.47 24.03 3.68
C PHE A 49 -18.89 25.45 3.84
N GLY A 50 -18.22 25.98 2.81
CA GLY A 50 -17.57 27.29 2.86
C GLY A 50 -16.28 27.33 3.69
N LEU A 51 -15.80 26.18 4.17
CA LEU A 51 -14.51 26.04 4.84
C LEU A 51 -13.41 25.97 3.76
N MET A 52 -12.94 27.13 3.32
CA MET A 52 -11.82 27.24 2.39
C MET A 52 -10.52 26.81 3.07
N LEU A 53 -10.01 25.64 2.71
CA LEU A 53 -8.64 25.20 3.04
C LEU A 53 -7.56 25.92 2.21
N ARG A 54 -7.96 26.77 1.24
CA ARG A 54 -7.04 27.50 0.39
C ARG A 54 -6.54 28.77 1.09
N GLN A 55 -5.23 28.84 1.27
CA GLN A 55 -4.55 30.10 1.54
C GLN A 55 -4.37 30.83 0.19
N VAL A 56 -4.96 32.02 0.05
CA VAL A 56 -4.82 32.83 -1.18
C VAL A 56 -3.39 33.36 -1.22
N THR A 57 -2.52 32.72 -1.99
CA THR A 57 -1.11 33.12 -2.13
C THR A 57 -0.88 34.13 -3.24
N ASN A 58 -1.87 34.35 -4.12
CA ASN A 58 -1.76 35.28 -5.24
C ASN A 58 -3.04 36.12 -5.37
N LEU A 59 -2.90 37.45 -5.21
CA LEU A 59 -4.00 38.42 -5.24
C LEU A 59 -4.50 38.72 -6.66
N THR A 60 -3.77 38.34 -7.71
CA THR A 60 -4.15 38.58 -9.11
C THR A 60 -5.09 37.51 -9.68
N ASP A 61 -5.29 36.40 -8.96
CA ASP A 61 -6.18 35.29 -9.36
C ASP A 61 -7.61 35.57 -8.87
N SER A 62 -8.33 36.45 -9.58
CA SER A 62 -9.70 36.86 -9.23
C SER A 62 -10.78 35.86 -9.68
N GLY A 63 -10.40 34.65 -10.07
CA GLY A 63 -11.31 33.61 -10.57
C GLY A 63 -11.89 32.71 -9.47
N LYS A 64 -12.97 31.97 -9.77
CA LYS A 64 -13.49 30.91 -8.89
C LYS A 64 -12.36 29.91 -8.60
N PRO A 65 -11.94 29.73 -7.33
CA PRO A 65 -10.80 28.89 -7.01
C PRO A 65 -11.15 27.41 -7.21
N LEU A 66 -10.42 26.72 -8.08
CA LEU A 66 -10.41 25.25 -8.12
C LEU A 66 -9.74 24.69 -6.84
N LEU A 67 -10.09 23.46 -6.47
CA LEU A 67 -9.63 22.82 -5.24
C LEU A 67 -8.13 22.53 -5.26
N ILE A 68 -7.64 22.02 -6.38
CA ILE A 68 -6.21 21.78 -6.61
C ILE A 68 -5.67 22.94 -7.45
N PRO A 69 -4.69 23.71 -6.95
CA PRO A 69 -4.06 24.76 -7.73
C PRO A 69 -3.20 24.12 -8.83
N SER A 70 -3.54 24.41 -10.09
CA SER A 70 -2.80 23.95 -11.26
C SER A 70 -2.97 24.93 -12.42
N TYR A 71 -2.07 24.85 -13.39
CA TYR A 71 -2.17 25.59 -14.65
C TYR A 71 -2.99 24.79 -15.66
N TYR A 72 -3.95 25.47 -16.29
CA TYR A 72 -4.83 24.89 -17.31
C TYR A 72 -4.65 25.62 -18.65
N PHE A 73 -4.75 24.90 -19.76
CA PHE A 73 -4.67 25.46 -21.11
C PHE A 73 -5.95 26.19 -21.55
N HIS A 74 -6.98 26.17 -20.71
CA HIS A 74 -8.28 26.78 -20.94
C HIS A 74 -8.71 27.65 -19.75
N ASP A 75 -9.64 28.57 -19.99
CA ASP A 75 -10.22 29.42 -18.96
C ASP A 75 -11.16 28.59 -18.06
N VAL A 76 -10.71 28.32 -16.84
CA VAL A 76 -11.43 27.54 -15.82
C VAL A 76 -12.43 28.38 -15.02
N SER A 77 -12.47 29.71 -15.20
CA SER A 77 -13.38 30.57 -14.44
C SER A 77 -14.82 30.53 -14.96
N LYS A 78 -15.01 30.07 -16.20
CA LYS A 78 -16.30 30.05 -16.90
C LYS A 78 -17.02 28.71 -16.73
N SER A 79 -18.35 28.77 -16.68
CA SER A 79 -19.20 27.59 -16.79
C SER A 79 -19.41 27.24 -18.26
N PRO A 80 -19.37 25.96 -18.69
CA PRO A 80 -19.28 24.74 -17.88
C PRO A 80 -17.85 24.23 -17.60
N GLN A 81 -16.81 24.94 -18.04
CA GLN A 81 -15.41 24.48 -17.95
C GLN A 81 -14.96 24.28 -16.50
N PHE A 82 -15.43 25.14 -15.59
CA PHE A 82 -15.15 25.03 -14.15
C PHE A 82 -15.62 23.68 -13.60
N GLU A 83 -16.88 23.33 -13.83
CA GLU A 83 -17.52 22.12 -13.31
C GLU A 83 -16.88 20.86 -13.90
N LEU A 84 -16.56 20.87 -15.19
CA LEU A 84 -15.84 19.77 -15.85
C LEU A 84 -14.42 19.61 -15.29
N THR A 85 -13.71 20.70 -15.04
CA THR A 85 -12.36 20.67 -14.49
C THR A 85 -12.37 20.16 -13.05
N LEU A 86 -13.35 20.58 -12.25
CA LEU A 86 -13.57 20.09 -10.88
C LEU A 86 -13.84 18.58 -10.85
N LEU A 87 -14.70 18.10 -11.75
CA LEU A 87 -14.98 16.67 -11.91
C LEU A 87 -13.72 15.90 -12.30
N ALA A 88 -12.95 16.42 -13.26
CA ALA A 88 -11.69 15.82 -13.68
C ALA A 88 -10.64 15.78 -12.55
N GLN A 89 -10.55 16.82 -11.72
CA GLN A 89 -9.70 16.83 -10.51
C GLN A 89 -10.11 15.72 -9.54
N GLY A 90 -11.42 15.53 -9.32
CA GLY A 90 -11.94 14.46 -8.46
C GLY A 90 -11.57 13.06 -8.97
N ILE A 91 -11.81 12.80 -10.25
CA ILE A 91 -11.45 11.52 -10.89
C ILE A 91 -9.94 11.29 -10.80
N SER A 92 -9.14 12.30 -11.12
CA SER A 92 -7.67 12.22 -11.07
C SER A 92 -7.15 11.94 -9.67
N MET A 93 -7.73 12.58 -8.65
CA MET A 93 -7.37 12.34 -7.26
C MET A 93 -7.69 10.91 -6.82
N ILE A 94 -8.88 10.40 -7.15
CA ILE A 94 -9.28 9.02 -6.84
C ILE A 94 -8.34 8.03 -7.54
N ALA A 95 -8.07 8.23 -8.84
CA ALA A 95 -7.19 7.35 -9.60
C ALA A 95 -5.75 7.35 -9.03
N CYS A 96 -5.22 8.51 -8.70
CA CYS A 96 -3.90 8.68 -8.08
C CYS A 96 -3.85 8.00 -6.71
N GLY A 97 -4.84 8.26 -5.85
CA GLY A 97 -4.95 7.67 -4.52
C GLY A 97 -5.04 6.14 -4.55
N CYS A 98 -5.90 5.57 -5.41
CA CYS A 98 -5.99 4.12 -5.58
C CYS A 98 -4.68 3.51 -6.10
N SER A 99 -4.00 4.20 -7.03
CA SER A 99 -2.71 3.74 -7.56
C SER A 99 -1.64 3.70 -6.47
N HIS A 100 -1.54 4.76 -5.66
CA HIS A 100 -0.61 4.82 -4.54
C HIS A 100 -0.89 3.74 -3.48
N ILE A 101 -2.14 3.60 -3.03
CA ILE A 101 -2.53 2.58 -2.05
C ILE A 101 -2.23 1.18 -2.60
N GLY A 102 -2.49 0.94 -3.88
CA GLY A 102 -2.20 -0.34 -4.54
C GLY A 102 -0.70 -0.67 -4.55
N VAL A 103 0.15 0.29 -4.92
CA VAL A 103 1.61 0.12 -4.93
C VAL A 103 2.14 -0.13 -3.52
N ASP A 104 1.72 0.68 -2.55
CA ASP A 104 2.14 0.56 -1.15
C ASP A 104 1.68 -0.78 -0.54
N HIS A 105 0.47 -1.23 -0.86
CA HIS A 105 -0.05 -2.52 -0.46
C HIS A 105 0.80 -3.67 -1.01
N LEU A 106 1.10 -3.64 -2.32
CA LEU A 106 1.89 -4.69 -2.97
C LEU A 106 3.31 -4.75 -2.38
N LEU A 107 3.94 -3.60 -2.19
CA LEU A 107 5.26 -3.50 -1.58
C LEU A 107 5.24 -4.02 -0.14
N GLY A 108 4.30 -3.56 0.67
CA GLY A 108 4.15 -3.99 2.05
C GLY A 108 3.87 -5.49 2.18
N LEU A 109 3.02 -6.04 1.30
CA LEU A 109 2.74 -7.48 1.23
C LEU A 109 4.02 -8.27 0.94
N LEU A 110 4.80 -7.85 -0.07
CA LEU A 110 6.03 -8.53 -0.46
C LEU A 110 7.06 -8.50 0.67
N VAL A 111 7.30 -7.33 1.25
CA VAL A 111 8.26 -7.15 2.35
C VAL A 111 7.85 -7.99 3.56
N LEU A 112 6.59 -7.89 4.00
CA LEU A 112 6.12 -8.66 5.16
C LEU A 112 6.10 -10.16 4.90
N HIS A 113 5.83 -10.60 3.67
CA HIS A 113 5.93 -12.00 3.27
C HIS A 113 7.37 -12.50 3.37
N VAL A 114 8.33 -11.79 2.77
CA VAL A 114 9.76 -12.16 2.82
C VAL A 114 10.26 -12.16 4.27
N CYS A 115 9.93 -11.15 5.07
CA CYS A 115 10.25 -11.13 6.49
C CYS A 115 9.66 -12.34 7.24
N GLY A 116 8.41 -12.72 6.93
CA GLY A 116 7.79 -13.92 7.50
C GLY A 116 8.49 -15.22 7.07
N GLN A 117 8.94 -15.32 5.82
CA GLN A 117 9.71 -16.47 5.35
C GLN A 117 11.08 -16.56 6.03
N LEU A 118 11.75 -15.43 6.27
CA LEU A 118 13.02 -15.38 7.01
C LEU A 118 12.83 -15.76 8.49
N GLU A 119 11.71 -15.37 9.10
CA GLU A 119 11.34 -15.79 10.46
C GLU A 119 11.09 -17.30 10.53
N ASN A 120 10.41 -17.88 9.54
CA ASN A 120 10.22 -19.33 9.42
C ASN A 120 11.55 -20.08 9.24
N LEU A 121 12.45 -19.56 8.40
CA LEU A 121 13.79 -20.09 8.24
C LEU A 121 14.54 -20.10 9.58
N HIS A 122 14.50 -18.99 10.33
CA HIS A 122 15.11 -18.89 11.65
C HIS A 122 14.52 -19.91 12.63
N LEU A 123 13.20 -20.08 12.64
CA LEU A 123 12.52 -21.07 13.51
C LEU A 123 12.99 -22.50 13.22
N ARG A 124 13.14 -22.88 11.95
CA ARG A 124 13.64 -24.21 11.57
C ARG A 124 15.10 -24.40 11.95
N LEU A 125 15.95 -23.40 11.71
CA LEU A 125 17.38 -23.45 12.08
C LEU A 125 17.58 -23.54 13.60
N SER A 126 16.80 -22.80 14.39
CA SER A 126 16.87 -22.86 15.87
C SER A 126 16.40 -24.19 16.46
N ARG A 127 15.84 -25.09 15.64
CA ARG A 127 15.33 -26.40 16.05
C ARG A 127 15.98 -27.54 15.29
N LEU A 128 17.11 -27.27 14.63
CA LEU A 128 17.77 -28.22 13.75
C LEU A 128 18.10 -29.55 14.47
N GLU A 129 18.46 -29.47 15.75
CA GLU A 129 18.75 -30.62 16.63
C GLU A 129 17.55 -31.55 16.88
N LYS A 130 16.32 -31.08 16.66
CA LYS A 130 15.09 -31.88 16.87
C LYS A 130 14.70 -32.70 15.64
N TYR A 131 15.32 -32.47 14.49
CA TYR A 131 15.03 -33.21 13.27
C TYR A 131 15.79 -34.55 13.27
N SER A 132 15.13 -35.60 12.81
CA SER A 132 15.72 -36.95 12.72
C SER A 132 16.87 -37.02 11.71
N ASP A 133 16.84 -36.19 10.67
CA ASP A 133 17.90 -36.06 9.67
C ASP A 133 18.36 -34.60 9.62
N PHE A 134 19.46 -34.33 10.32
CA PHE A 134 20.06 -33.00 10.41
C PHE A 134 20.54 -32.49 9.04
N ASN A 135 21.16 -33.36 8.24
CA ASN A 135 21.75 -32.97 6.96
C ASN A 135 20.66 -32.59 5.95
N ALA A 136 19.60 -33.38 5.86
CA ALA A 136 18.46 -33.07 5.00
C ALA A 136 17.75 -31.78 5.43
N ALA A 137 17.57 -31.57 6.74
CA ALA A 137 16.97 -30.35 7.27
C ALA A 137 17.83 -29.11 6.97
N LEU A 138 19.15 -29.21 7.11
CA LEU A 138 20.07 -28.12 6.82
C LEU A 138 20.08 -27.79 5.32
N GLU A 139 20.16 -28.81 4.46
CA GLU A 139 20.12 -28.64 3.01
C GLU A 139 18.84 -27.92 2.57
N TYR A 140 17.69 -28.36 3.07
CA TYR A 140 16.41 -27.73 2.78
C TYR A 140 16.39 -26.25 3.18
N ASN A 141 16.88 -25.91 4.38
CA ASN A 141 16.93 -24.51 4.83
C ASN A 141 17.85 -23.65 3.96
N VAL A 142 19.01 -24.16 3.56
CA VAL A 142 19.93 -23.43 2.68
C VAL A 142 19.29 -23.19 1.30
N GLN A 143 18.66 -24.21 0.72
CA GLN A 143 17.93 -24.07 -0.56
C GLN A 143 16.79 -23.04 -0.47
N ASP A 144 16.04 -23.06 0.64
CA ASP A 144 14.96 -22.12 0.91
C ASP A 144 15.47 -20.67 1.03
N HIS A 145 16.57 -20.47 1.76
CA HIS A 145 17.22 -19.17 1.92
C HIS A 145 17.73 -18.59 0.60
N VAL A 146 18.43 -19.41 -0.20
CA VAL A 146 18.92 -19.01 -1.54
C VAL A 146 17.76 -18.66 -2.46
N ARG A 147 16.65 -19.41 -2.39
CA ARG A 147 15.43 -19.10 -3.14
C ARG A 147 14.87 -17.73 -2.75
N LEU A 148 14.78 -17.42 -1.45
CA LEU A 148 14.27 -16.12 -0.97
C LEU A 148 15.16 -14.95 -1.42
N ILE A 149 16.48 -15.09 -1.33
CA ILE A 149 17.43 -14.05 -1.81
C ILE A 149 17.24 -13.78 -3.30
N ARG A 150 17.00 -14.81 -4.11
CA ARG A 150 16.79 -14.65 -5.55
C ARG A 150 15.55 -13.80 -5.88
N TYR A 151 14.53 -13.83 -5.03
CA TYR A 151 13.33 -13.01 -5.19
C TYR A 151 13.46 -11.59 -4.61
N ALA A 152 14.49 -11.34 -3.80
CA ALA A 152 14.78 -10.02 -3.25
C ALA A 152 15.71 -9.17 -4.13
N LYS A 153 16.20 -9.73 -5.24
CA LYS A 153 17.06 -9.09 -6.23
C LYS A 153 16.26 -8.73 -7.48
#